data_AF-A0A382V8D3-F1
#
_entry.id   AF-A0A382V8D3-F1
#
_cell.length_a   1.000
_cell.length_b   1.000
_cell.length_c   1.000
_cell.angle_alpha   90.00
_cell.angle_beta   90.00
_cell.angle_gamma   90.00
#
_symmetry.space_group_name_H-M   'P 1'
#
loop_
_entity.id
_entity.type
_entity.pdbx_description
1 polymer ?
#
loop_
_entity_poly.entity_id
_entity_poly.type
_entity_poly.pdbx_seq_one_letter_code
_entity_poly.pdbx_strand_id
1 'polypeptide(L)'
;YNYSIVVRIVSTYWANLSPRLEESALMLGAGRFETFVHVTLPLLLPAIVSSAVLAFAFSFTSFGVVLILGGPEFATLEVVTYELAAKLFRLELAGALAIIQLVFTYLILVIYTKFQAGAAVRVELVPRANTTTGRRRSRDTVYLCALIVGLLAILSPLWALFERSISSGEGYSLVHFVSLFSNETGSYFYRSPLSVIGNSVRFAICTMVIAVTVGTIVAYYLARSQRQNAGVLDAIFMMPLGVSAVIMGFGFLIAFDQPPMDLRASWTILVIAHSLIAYPFVIRSVL
;
A
#
# COMPACT_ATOMS: atom_id res chain seq x y z
N TYR A 1 -1.97 8.33 2.86
CA TYR A 1 -1.44 7.55 1.71
C TYR A 1 -2.43 6.48 1.22
N ASN A 2 -3.27 5.87 2.07
CA ASN A 2 -4.23 4.81 1.65
C ASN A 2 -5.43 5.26 0.80
N TYR A 3 -5.64 6.57 0.62
CA TYR A 3 -6.77 7.11 -0.15
C TYR A 3 -6.82 6.59 -1.59
N SER A 4 -5.69 6.49 -2.28
CA SER A 4 -5.63 6.06 -3.68
C SER A 4 -6.14 4.63 -3.89
N ILE A 5 -5.87 3.74 -2.91
CA ILE A 5 -6.33 2.35 -2.92
C ILE A 5 -7.85 2.30 -2.82
N VAL A 6 -8.42 3.06 -1.88
CA VAL A 6 -9.87 3.14 -1.68
C VAL A 6 -10.56 3.71 -2.92
N VAL A 7 -10.06 4.83 -3.44
CA VAL A 7 -10.61 5.44 -4.65
C VAL A 7 -10.55 4.48 -5.81
N ARG A 8 -9.41 3.82 -6.05
CA ARG A 8 -9.25 2.89 -7.18
C ARG A 8 -10.24 1.74 -7.10
N ILE A 9 -10.40 1.10 -5.93
CA ILE A 9 -11.31 -0.04 -5.77
C ILE A 9 -12.76 0.40 -5.92
N VAL A 10 -13.17 1.44 -5.20
CA VAL A 10 -14.56 1.91 -5.19
C VAL A 10 -14.95 2.53 -6.54
N SER A 11 -14.07 3.32 -7.17
CA SER A 11 -14.35 3.94 -8.46
C SER A 11 -14.45 2.92 -9.58
N THR A 12 -13.57 1.91 -9.60
CA THR A 12 -13.62 0.83 -10.59
C THR A 12 -14.91 0.04 -10.44
N TYR A 13 -15.30 -0.28 -9.21
CA TYR A 13 -16.53 -1.02 -8.96
C TYR A 13 -17.78 -0.20 -9.33
N TRP A 14 -17.81 1.09 -8.94
CA TRP A 14 -18.91 1.99 -9.28
C TRP A 14 -19.01 2.26 -10.79
N ALA A 15 -17.89 2.38 -11.50
CA ALA A 15 -17.87 2.58 -12.95
C ALA A 15 -18.49 1.41 -13.73
N ASN A 16 -18.48 0.20 -13.15
CA ASN A 16 -19.01 -1.00 -13.77
C ASN A 16 -20.45 -1.36 -13.31
N LEU A 17 -21.05 -0.58 -12.41
CA LEU A 17 -22.42 -0.83 -11.96
C LEU A 17 -23.43 -0.49 -13.07
N SER A 18 -24.33 -1.43 -13.39
CA SER A 18 -25.32 -1.25 -14.45
C SER A 18 -26.27 -0.08 -14.14
N PRO A 19 -26.42 0.92 -15.02
CA PRO A 19 -27.35 2.04 -14.80
C PRO A 19 -28.82 1.61 -14.70
N ARG A 20 -29.17 0.45 -15.25
CA ARG A 20 -30.56 -0.06 -15.33
C ARG A 20 -31.25 -0.15 -13.97
N LEU A 21 -30.52 -0.51 -12.91
CA LEU A 21 -31.08 -0.61 -11.56
C LEU A 21 -31.43 0.78 -10.99
N GLU A 22 -30.59 1.78 -11.26
CA GLU A 22 -30.84 3.17 -10.86
C GLU A 22 -31.99 3.77 -11.69
N GLU A 23 -32.02 3.52 -13.01
CA GLU A 23 -33.09 3.99 -13.91
C GLU A 23 -34.45 3.36 -13.56
N SER A 24 -34.48 2.06 -13.22
CA SER A 24 -35.71 1.36 -12.83
C SER A 24 -36.30 1.91 -11.53
N ALA A 25 -35.45 2.21 -10.54
CA ALA A 25 -35.88 2.82 -9.28
C ALA A 25 -36.48 4.21 -9.49
N LEU A 26 -35.84 5.03 -10.35
CA LEU A 26 -36.36 6.35 -10.72
C LEU A 26 -37.71 6.26 -11.46
N MET A 27 -37.91 5.25 -12.33
CA MET A 27 -39.18 5.02 -13.03
C MET A 27 -40.32 4.59 -12.10
N LEU A 28 -39.99 3.92 -10.99
CA LEU A 28 -40.94 3.56 -9.93
C LEU A 28 -41.26 4.71 -8.97
N GLY A 29 -40.72 5.91 -9.22
CA GLY A 29 -40.99 7.11 -8.44
C GLY A 29 -40.02 7.36 -7.28
N ALA A 30 -38.98 6.53 -7.12
CA ALA A 30 -37.98 6.74 -6.07
C ALA A 30 -37.20 8.04 -6.32
N GLY A 31 -36.92 8.79 -5.25
CA GLY A 31 -36.07 9.98 -5.34
C GLY A 31 -34.60 9.64 -5.62
N ARG A 32 -33.79 10.62 -6.06
CA ARG A 32 -32.34 10.42 -6.28
C ARG A 32 -31.60 9.97 -5.01
N PHE A 33 -31.96 10.53 -3.86
CA PHE A 33 -31.37 10.15 -2.58
C PHE A 33 -31.80 8.75 -2.15
N GLU A 34 -33.08 8.44 -2.33
CA GLU A 34 -33.64 7.12 -2.02
C GLU A 34 -33.03 6.02 -2.89
N THR A 35 -32.87 6.28 -4.19
CA THR A 35 -32.19 5.40 -5.15
C THR A 35 -30.73 5.17 -4.72
N PHE A 36 -30.02 6.22 -4.29
CA PHE A 36 -28.66 6.07 -3.80
C PHE A 36 -28.59 5.19 -2.54
N VAL A 37 -29.45 5.42 -1.55
CA VAL A 37 -29.41 4.70 -0.27
C VAL A 37 -29.87 3.25 -0.39
N HIS A 38 -30.89 2.96 -1.21
CA HIS A 38 -31.50 1.62 -1.28
C HIS A 38 -31.01 0.77 -2.46
N VAL A 39 -30.43 1.38 -3.50
CA VAL A 39 -29.92 0.65 -4.68
C VAL A 39 -28.41 0.77 -4.77
N THR A 40 -27.88 1.98 -4.93
CA THR A 40 -26.45 2.18 -5.21
C THR A 40 -25.56 1.80 -4.02
N LEU A 41 -25.86 2.30 -2.82
CA LEU A 41 -25.02 2.09 -1.63
C LEU A 41 -24.92 0.62 -1.20
N PRO A 42 -26.01 -0.17 -1.14
CA PRO A 42 -25.92 -1.60 -0.82
C PRO A 42 -25.13 -2.39 -1.86
N LEU A 43 -25.23 -2.01 -3.14
CA LEU A 43 -24.44 -2.61 -4.23
C LEU A 43 -22.95 -2.25 -4.12
N LEU A 44 -22.62 -1.03 -3.69
CA LEU A 44 -21.24 -0.58 -3.45
C LEU A 44 -20.65 -1.08 -2.12
N LEU A 45 -21.48 -1.47 -1.16
CA LEU A 45 -21.06 -1.83 0.20
C LEU A 45 -19.95 -2.90 0.23
N PRO A 46 -20.00 -3.99 -0.56
CA PRO A 46 -18.91 -4.98 -0.59
C PRO A 46 -17.57 -4.37 -1.02
N ALA A 47 -17.56 -3.46 -1.99
CA ALA A 47 -16.36 -2.76 -2.45
C ALA A 47 -15.85 -1.76 -1.40
N ILE A 48 -16.76 -1.01 -0.75
CA ILE A 48 -16.43 -0.08 0.33
C ILE A 48 -15.79 -0.84 1.51
N VAL A 49 -16.44 -1.90 1.99
CA VAL A 49 -15.93 -2.72 3.10
C VAL A 49 -14.59 -3.36 2.74
N SER A 50 -14.45 -3.96 1.56
CA SER A 50 -13.19 -4.56 1.13
C SER A 50 -12.05 -3.53 1.07
N SER A 51 -12.33 -2.33 0.54
CA SER A 51 -11.35 -1.25 0.49
C SER A 51 -11.02 -0.65 1.86
N ALA A 52 -11.99 -0.60 2.77
CA ALA A 52 -11.81 -0.12 4.14
C ALA A 52 -10.95 -1.10 4.97
N VAL A 53 -11.20 -2.40 4.86
CA VAL A 53 -10.36 -3.43 5.50
C VAL A 53 -8.92 -3.36 4.98
N LEU A 54 -8.75 -3.18 3.66
CA LEU A 54 -7.43 -3.05 3.07
C LEU A 54 -6.71 -1.76 3.53
N ALA A 55 -7.42 -0.63 3.57
CA ALA A 55 -6.88 0.62 4.09
C ALA A 55 -6.53 0.52 5.58
N PHE A 56 -7.33 -0.20 6.37
CA PHE A 56 -7.04 -0.51 7.77
C PHE A 56 -5.77 -1.36 7.89
N ALA A 57 -5.61 -2.41 7.08
CA ALA A 57 -4.42 -3.26 7.07
C ALA A 57 -3.15 -2.45 6.82
N PHE A 58 -3.14 -1.60 5.78
CA PHE A 58 -2.00 -0.74 5.48
C PHE A 58 -1.71 0.29 6.57
N SER A 59 -2.76 0.90 7.15
CA SER A 59 -2.63 1.82 8.28
C SER A 59 -2.11 1.13 9.54
N PHE A 60 -2.50 -0.12 9.78
CA PHE A 60 -2.05 -0.92 10.92
C PHE A 60 -0.55 -1.25 10.80
N THR A 61 -0.06 -1.52 9.58
CA THR A 61 1.37 -1.75 9.29
C THR A 61 2.13 -0.45 8.97
N SER A 62 1.61 0.71 9.40
CA SER A 62 2.19 2.01 9.10
C SER A 62 3.34 2.34 10.03
N PHE A 63 4.56 2.26 9.52
CA PHE A 63 5.75 2.57 10.30
C PHE A 63 6.22 4.03 10.14
N GLY A 64 6.62 4.43 8.93
CA GLY A 64 7.37 5.68 8.73
C GLY A 64 6.63 6.96 9.12
N VAL A 65 5.33 7.05 8.83
CA VAL A 65 4.50 8.22 9.20
C VAL A 65 4.40 8.37 10.71
N VAL A 66 4.18 7.26 11.42
CA VAL A 66 4.00 7.26 12.89
C VAL A 66 5.33 7.50 13.58
N LEU A 67 6.44 6.94 13.07
CA LEU A 67 7.77 7.19 13.62
C LEU A 67 8.14 8.68 13.61
N ILE A 68 7.78 9.41 12.55
CA ILE A 68 8.15 10.82 12.39
C ILE A 68 7.17 11.74 13.14
N LEU A 69 5.85 11.48 13.06
CA LEU A 69 4.83 12.39 13.59
C LEU A 69 4.25 11.97 14.96
N GLY A 70 4.29 10.68 15.30
CA GLY A 70 3.58 10.14 16.46
C GLY A 70 4.25 10.40 17.81
N GLY A 71 5.56 10.65 17.82
CA GLY A 71 6.30 10.76 19.08
C GLY A 71 6.16 9.51 19.97
N PRO A 72 6.47 9.61 21.27
CA PRO A 72 6.37 8.48 22.20
C PRO A 72 4.93 8.15 22.60
N GLU A 73 4.02 9.14 22.61
CA GLU A 73 2.64 8.96 23.06
C GLU A 73 1.78 8.18 22.05
N PHE A 74 1.98 8.41 20.75
CA PHE A 74 1.22 7.75 19.69
C PHE A 74 2.00 6.61 19.01
N ALA A 75 2.96 6.00 19.73
CA ALA A 75 3.76 4.90 19.21
C ALA A 75 2.87 3.66 18.92
N THR A 76 2.93 3.15 17.69
CA THR A 76 2.23 1.93 17.27
C THR A 76 3.07 0.69 17.52
N LEU A 77 2.46 -0.50 17.38
CA LEU A 77 3.18 -1.79 17.46
C LEU A 77 4.42 -1.83 16.57
N GLU A 78 4.34 -1.27 15.36
CA GLU A 78 5.47 -1.11 14.43
C GLU A 78 6.62 -0.31 15.03
N VAL A 79 6.31 0.86 15.58
CA VAL A 79 7.31 1.80 16.12
C VAL A 79 7.95 1.22 17.37
N VAL A 80 7.17 0.62 18.25
CA VAL A 80 7.68 -0.02 19.48
C VAL A 80 8.53 -1.24 19.14
N THR A 81 8.13 -2.06 18.17
CA THR A 81 8.92 -3.20 17.71
C THR A 81 10.27 -2.74 17.15
N TYR A 82 10.26 -1.69 16.33
CA TYR A 82 11.49 -1.07 15.82
C TYR A 82 12.36 -0.49 16.93
N GLU A 83 11.79 0.23 17.88
CA GLU A 83 12.55 0.81 18.99
C GLU A 83 13.20 -0.25 19.87
N LEU A 84 12.46 -1.32 20.20
CA LEU A 84 12.98 -2.44 20.98
C LEU A 84 14.14 -3.13 20.25
N ALA A 85 14.02 -3.38 18.96
CA ALA A 85 15.04 -4.10 18.21
C ALA A 85 16.23 -3.22 17.80
N ALA A 86 15.99 -2.02 17.27
CA ALA A 86 17.05 -1.17 16.70
C ALA A 86 17.67 -0.18 17.70
N LYS A 87 16.94 0.27 18.73
CA LYS A 87 17.48 1.23 19.72
C LYS A 87 17.85 0.57 21.04
N LEU A 88 17.01 -0.34 21.52
CA LEU A 88 17.17 -0.97 22.85
C LEU A 88 17.83 -2.35 22.78
N PHE A 89 18.04 -2.90 21.58
CA PHE A 89 18.62 -4.23 21.33
C PHE A 89 17.93 -5.38 22.11
N ARG A 90 16.65 -5.22 22.44
CA ARG A 90 15.82 -6.24 23.11
C ARG A 90 15.08 -7.10 22.09
N LEU A 91 15.84 -7.92 21.36
CA LEU A 91 15.34 -8.75 20.27
C LEU A 91 14.25 -9.74 20.70
N GLU A 92 14.31 -10.23 21.95
CA GLU A 92 13.30 -11.15 22.50
C GLU A 92 11.91 -10.48 22.62
N LEU A 93 11.87 -9.26 23.16
CA LEU A 93 10.63 -8.50 23.29
C LEU A 93 10.11 -8.04 21.93
N ALA A 94 11.01 -7.61 21.03
CA ALA A 94 10.66 -7.27 19.66
C ALA A 94 10.11 -8.48 18.90
N GLY A 95 10.70 -9.67 19.08
CA GLY A 95 10.21 -10.92 18.51
C GLY A 95 8.83 -11.29 19.02
N ALA A 96 8.56 -11.14 20.32
CA ALA A 96 7.24 -11.37 20.88
C ALA A 96 6.18 -10.42 20.30
N LEU A 97 6.47 -9.12 20.20
CA LEU A 97 5.58 -8.16 19.56
C LEU A 97 5.38 -8.43 18.06
N ALA A 98 6.44 -8.85 17.36
CA ALA A 98 6.35 -9.23 15.96
C ALA A 98 5.41 -10.42 15.73
N ILE A 99 5.44 -11.44 16.60
CA ILE A 99 4.52 -12.57 16.54
C ILE A 99 3.07 -12.10 16.80
N ILE A 100 2.85 -11.28 17.82
CA ILE A 100 1.52 -10.72 18.11
C ILE A 100 0.99 -9.96 16.89
N GLN A 101 1.82 -9.06 16.34
CA GLN A 101 1.45 -8.28 15.17
C GLN A 101 1.16 -9.19 13.96
N LEU A 102 1.97 -10.23 13.71
CA LEU A 102 1.75 -11.19 12.63
C LEU A 102 0.38 -11.88 12.77
N VAL A 103 0.00 -12.30 13.98
CA VAL A 103 -1.32 -12.89 14.24
C VAL A 103 -2.45 -11.92 13.91
N PHE A 104 -2.33 -10.66 14.34
CA PHE A 104 -3.33 -9.62 14.01
C PHE A 104 -3.39 -9.34 12.51
N THR A 105 -2.25 -9.20 11.82
CA THR A 105 -2.27 -8.92 10.39
C THR A 105 -2.78 -10.10 9.57
N TYR A 106 -2.48 -11.33 9.99
CA TYR A 106 -3.08 -12.53 9.41
C TYR A 106 -4.60 -12.56 9.58
N LEU A 107 -5.11 -12.22 10.78
CA LEU A 107 -6.56 -12.11 11.03
C LEU A 107 -7.21 -11.07 10.11
N ILE A 108 -6.59 -9.91 9.94
CA ILE A 108 -7.07 -8.85 9.03
C ILE A 108 -7.08 -9.36 7.58
N LEU A 109 -6.05 -10.11 7.15
CA LEU A 109 -5.97 -10.66 5.79
C LEU A 109 -7.03 -11.75 5.55
N VAL A 110 -7.33 -12.60 6.55
CA VAL A 110 -8.42 -13.57 6.49
C VAL A 110 -9.78 -12.86 6.41
N ILE A 111 -9.98 -11.78 7.15
CA ILE A 111 -11.19 -10.94 7.05
C ILE A 111 -11.29 -10.35 5.63
N TYR A 112 -10.21 -9.75 5.13
CA TYR A 112 -10.15 -9.18 3.79
C TYR A 112 -10.53 -10.19 2.70
N THR A 113 -9.94 -11.39 2.72
CA THR A 113 -10.21 -12.44 1.71
C THR A 113 -11.65 -12.93 1.76
N LYS A 114 -12.26 -13.05 2.95
CA LYS A 114 -13.67 -13.42 3.10
C LYS A 114 -14.62 -12.36 2.53
N PHE A 115 -14.37 -11.08 2.80
CA PHE A 115 -15.21 -10.00 2.26
C PHE A 115 -14.98 -9.76 0.76
N GLN A 116 -13.76 -9.95 0.28
CA GLN A 116 -13.42 -9.83 -1.14
C GLN A 116 -14.10 -10.91 -2.00
N ALA A 117 -14.19 -12.15 -1.51
CA ALA A 117 -14.86 -13.25 -2.22
C ALA A 117 -16.35 -12.96 -2.48
N GLY A 118 -17.01 -12.21 -1.59
CA GLY A 118 -18.39 -11.76 -1.77
C GLY A 118 -18.55 -10.59 -2.75
N ALA A 119 -17.53 -9.75 -2.90
CA ALA A 119 -17.53 -8.62 -3.84
C ALA A 119 -17.29 -9.06 -5.30
N ALA A 120 -16.74 -10.26 -5.51
CA ALA A 120 -16.54 -10.86 -6.84
C ALA A 120 -17.83 -11.46 -7.43
N VAL A 121 -18.97 -11.36 -6.74
CA VAL A 121 -20.27 -11.78 -7.26
C VAL A 121 -20.62 -10.88 -8.45
N ARG A 122 -20.44 -11.48 -9.62
CA ARG A 122 -20.72 -11.01 -10.99
C ARG A 122 -21.94 -10.09 -11.08
N VAL A 123 -21.72 -8.79 -10.85
CA VAL A 123 -22.57 -7.78 -11.48
C VAL A 123 -22.19 -7.82 -12.94
N GLU A 124 -23.17 -8.02 -13.82
CA GLU A 124 -22.96 -7.97 -15.27
C GLU A 124 -22.37 -6.60 -15.63
N LEU A 125 -21.06 -6.59 -15.87
CA LEU A 125 -20.25 -5.37 -16.03
C LEU A 125 -20.59 -4.78 -17.40
N VAL A 126 -21.64 -3.97 -17.47
CA VAL A 126 -21.95 -3.19 -18.68
C VAL A 126 -21.18 -1.86 -18.57
N PRO A 127 -20.25 -1.56 -19.50
CA PRO A 127 -19.50 -0.31 -19.45
C PRO A 127 -20.45 0.89 -19.44
N ARG A 128 -20.36 1.74 -18.41
CA ARG A 128 -21.07 3.04 -18.31
C ARG A 128 -20.81 4.01 -19.48
N ALA A 129 -19.87 3.69 -20.36
CA ALA A 129 -19.42 4.52 -21.48
C ALA A 129 -20.51 4.83 -22.52
N ASN A 130 -21.62 4.07 -22.57
CA ASN A 130 -22.58 4.16 -23.67
C ASN A 130 -23.90 4.92 -23.36
N THR A 131 -24.11 5.52 -22.17
CA THR A 131 -25.44 6.10 -21.84
C THR A 131 -25.49 7.48 -21.18
N THR A 132 -24.39 8.25 -21.05
CA THR A 132 -24.51 9.61 -20.46
C THR A 132 -23.83 10.72 -21.28
N THR A 133 -24.59 11.39 -22.13
CA THR A 133 -24.28 12.76 -22.59
C THR A 133 -25.02 13.76 -21.70
N GLY A 134 -24.46 14.06 -20.53
CA GLY A 134 -25.03 15.01 -19.56
C GLY A 134 -24.47 16.43 -19.73
N ARG A 135 -25.34 17.42 -19.88
CA ARG A 135 -24.99 18.85 -19.96
C ARG A 135 -24.43 19.33 -18.61
N ARG A 136 -23.16 19.77 -18.56
CA ARG A 136 -22.48 20.30 -17.35
C ARG A 136 -23.38 21.30 -16.63
N ARG A 137 -23.75 21.01 -15.39
CA ARG A 137 -24.56 21.90 -14.53
C ARG A 137 -23.62 22.67 -13.60
N SER A 138 -24.01 23.87 -13.15
CA SER A 138 -23.19 24.70 -12.23
C SER A 138 -22.72 23.96 -10.95
N ARG A 139 -23.45 22.93 -10.50
CA ARG A 139 -23.03 22.05 -9.39
C ARG A 139 -21.77 21.23 -9.72
N ASP A 140 -21.54 20.87 -10.98
CA ASP A 140 -20.34 20.13 -11.41
C ASP A 140 -19.08 20.99 -11.26
N THR A 141 -19.19 22.30 -11.44
CA THR A 141 -18.11 23.25 -11.18
C THR A 141 -17.75 23.28 -9.69
N VAL A 142 -18.75 23.24 -8.79
CA VAL A 142 -18.50 23.21 -7.34
C VAL A 142 -17.80 21.92 -6.93
N TYR A 143 -18.23 20.76 -7.45
CA TYR A 143 -17.56 19.48 -7.18
C TYR A 143 -16.13 19.46 -7.73
N LEU A 144 -15.91 20.01 -8.92
CA LEU A 144 -14.58 20.12 -9.53
C LEU A 144 -13.67 21.06 -8.72
N CYS A 145 -14.17 22.20 -8.27
CA CYS A 145 -13.42 23.10 -7.39
C CYS A 145 -13.09 22.43 -6.05
N ALA A 146 -14.04 21.74 -5.42
CA ALA A 146 -13.80 21.00 -4.18
C ALA A 146 -12.75 19.90 -4.35
N LEU A 147 -12.76 19.20 -5.49
CA LEU A 147 -11.76 18.20 -5.84
C LEU A 147 -10.37 18.81 -6.03
N ILE A 148 -10.28 19.95 -6.73
CA ILE A 148 -9.01 20.67 -6.91
C ILE A 148 -8.47 21.15 -5.55
N VAL A 149 -9.31 21.74 -4.71
CA VAL A 149 -8.92 22.19 -3.36
C VAL A 149 -8.44 21.01 -2.51
N GLY A 150 -9.16 19.88 -2.55
CA GLY A 150 -8.74 18.65 -1.86
C GLY A 150 -7.39 18.13 -2.37
N LEU A 151 -7.16 18.16 -3.69
CA LEU A 151 -5.89 17.76 -4.29
C LEU A 151 -4.74 18.68 -3.86
N LEU A 152 -4.97 20.00 -3.86
CA LEU A 152 -3.99 21.00 -3.41
C LEU A 152 -3.66 20.81 -1.92
N ALA A 153 -4.65 20.53 -1.08
CA ALA A 153 -4.41 20.24 0.34
C ALA A 153 -3.52 19.02 0.54
N ILE A 154 -3.72 17.95 -0.25
CA ILE A 154 -2.88 16.73 -0.20
C ILE A 154 -1.46 17.00 -0.70
N LEU A 155 -1.30 17.88 -1.69
CA LEU A 155 0.00 18.26 -2.25
C LEU A 155 0.75 19.29 -1.40
N SER A 156 0.10 19.95 -0.44
CA SER A 156 0.70 21.00 0.39
C SER A 156 1.99 20.59 1.13
N PRO A 157 2.12 19.37 1.71
CA PRO A 157 3.36 18.98 2.39
C PRO A 157 4.50 18.75 1.40
N LEU A 158 4.20 18.27 0.19
CA LEU A 158 5.20 18.12 -0.87
C LEU A 158 5.67 19.47 -1.39
N TRP A 159 4.76 20.44 -1.48
CA TRP A 159 5.12 21.81 -1.83
C TRP A 159 6.00 22.46 -0.75
N ALA A 160 5.68 22.26 0.53
CA ALA A 160 6.51 22.76 1.62
C ALA A 160 7.93 22.17 1.60
N LEU A 161 8.08 20.89 1.26
CA LEU A 161 9.39 20.26 1.05
C LEU A 161 10.14 20.87 -0.13
N PHE A 162 9.44 21.11 -1.25
CA PHE A 162 10.03 21.76 -2.41
C PHE A 162 10.53 23.17 -2.06
N GLU A 163 9.69 23.98 -1.43
CA GLU A 163 10.04 25.33 -0.98
C GLU A 163 11.25 25.29 -0.04
N ARG A 164 11.24 24.40 0.97
CA ARG A 164 12.36 24.24 1.91
C ARG A 164 13.65 23.80 1.23
N SER A 165 13.57 23.03 0.15
CA SER A 165 14.74 22.54 -0.57
C SER A 165 15.47 23.65 -1.35
N ILE A 166 14.75 24.69 -1.77
CA ILE A 166 15.31 25.82 -2.53
C ILE A 166 15.45 27.09 -1.70
N SER A 167 14.78 27.18 -0.55
CA SER A 167 14.84 28.35 0.33
C SER A 167 16.10 28.31 1.20
N SER A 168 16.98 29.29 1.01
CA SER A 168 18.12 29.57 1.88
C SER A 168 17.87 30.86 2.67
N GLY A 169 18.58 31.07 3.77
CA GLY A 169 18.36 32.22 4.67
C GLY A 169 18.39 33.61 4.00
N GLU A 170 19.02 33.73 2.82
CA GLU A 170 19.13 34.99 2.05
C GLU A 170 18.29 35.00 0.75
N GLY A 171 17.49 33.96 0.49
CA GLY A 171 16.63 33.86 -0.71
C GLY A 171 16.62 32.45 -1.33
N TYR A 172 16.15 32.34 -2.58
CA TYR A 172 16.13 31.05 -3.28
C TYR A 172 17.52 30.70 -3.84
N SER A 173 18.08 29.57 -3.40
CA SER A 173 19.37 29.07 -3.88
C SER A 173 19.40 27.54 -3.98
N LEU A 174 20.27 27.03 -4.83
CA LEU A 174 20.51 25.59 -5.00
C LEU A 174 21.60 25.05 -4.07
N VAL A 175 21.96 25.80 -3.02
CA VAL A 175 23.05 25.45 -2.10
C VAL A 175 22.82 24.09 -1.46
N HIS A 176 21.58 23.79 -1.04
CA HIS A 176 21.23 22.48 -0.46
C HIS A 176 21.44 21.30 -1.42
N PHE A 177 21.32 21.49 -2.74
CA PHE A 177 21.57 20.43 -3.71
C PHE A 177 23.06 20.24 -3.97
N VAL A 178 23.83 21.33 -3.98
CA VAL A 178 25.29 21.27 -4.11
C VAL A 178 25.91 20.62 -2.87
N SER A 179 25.39 20.94 -1.68
CA SER A 179 25.89 20.37 -0.43
C SER A 179 25.65 18.87 -0.27
N LEU A 180 24.77 18.26 -1.09
CA LEU A 180 24.65 16.80 -1.15
C LEU A 180 25.94 16.13 -1.66
N PHE A 181 26.74 16.83 -2.48
CA PHE A 181 27.99 16.33 -3.05
C PHE A 181 29.23 16.66 -2.22
N SER A 182 29.06 17.45 -1.14
CA SER A 182 30.13 17.76 -0.19
C SER A 182 29.89 17.00 1.13
N ASN A 183 30.95 16.50 1.75
CA ASN A 183 30.88 15.93 3.10
C ASN A 183 31.09 17.03 4.15
N GLU A 184 30.23 18.06 4.12
CA GLU A 184 30.36 19.24 5.00
C GLU A 184 30.26 18.91 6.49
N THR A 185 29.59 17.82 6.84
CA THR A 185 29.39 17.39 8.24
C THR A 185 30.45 16.41 8.73
N GLY A 186 31.40 15.98 7.89
CA GLY A 186 32.40 14.97 8.24
C GLY A 186 31.79 13.62 8.64
N SER A 187 30.58 13.32 8.18
CA SER A 187 29.87 12.10 8.56
C SER A 187 30.58 10.86 8.01
N TYR A 188 30.85 9.89 8.89
CA TYR A 188 31.42 8.60 8.50
C TYR A 188 30.52 7.83 7.53
N PHE A 189 29.20 8.08 7.59
CA PHE A 189 28.20 7.46 6.72
C PHE A 189 27.96 8.23 5.42
N TYR A 190 28.75 9.27 5.14
CA TYR A 190 28.62 10.00 3.89
C TYR A 190 28.89 9.09 2.69
N ARG A 191 27.89 8.99 1.83
CA ARG A 191 27.97 8.34 0.53
C ARG A 191 27.46 9.31 -0.52
N SER A 192 28.17 9.41 -1.64
CA SER A 192 27.78 10.29 -2.74
C SER A 192 26.32 10.02 -3.16
N PRO A 193 25.50 11.06 -3.44
CA PRO A 193 24.10 10.90 -3.84
C PRO A 193 23.93 9.96 -5.03
N LEU A 194 24.86 10.01 -5.99
CA LEU A 194 24.89 9.12 -7.16
C LEU A 194 25.01 7.64 -6.76
N SER A 195 25.83 7.34 -5.75
CA SER A 195 25.99 5.97 -5.24
C SER A 195 24.76 5.48 -4.48
N VAL A 196 24.10 6.37 -3.72
CA VAL A 196 22.87 6.05 -2.99
C VAL A 196 21.72 5.77 -3.96
N ILE A 197 21.56 6.61 -4.98
CA ILE A 197 20.58 6.41 -6.06
C ILE A 197 20.91 5.10 -6.82
N GLY A 198 22.19 4.88 -7.15
CA GLY A 198 22.64 3.66 -7.81
C GLY A 198 22.31 2.39 -7.03
N ASN A 199 22.48 2.39 -5.70
CA ASN A 199 22.08 1.28 -4.85
C ASN A 199 20.57 1.06 -4.88
N SER A 200 19.76 2.11 -4.75
CA SER A 200 18.28 2.01 -4.81
C SER A 200 17.80 1.43 -6.14
N VAL A 201 18.34 1.93 -7.26
CA VAL A 201 18.00 1.44 -8.60
C VAL A 201 18.42 -0.02 -8.76
N ARG A 202 19.64 -0.37 -8.34
CA ARG A 202 20.14 -1.75 -8.40
C ARG A 202 19.25 -2.70 -7.60
N PHE A 203 18.91 -2.35 -6.36
CA PHE A 203 18.05 -3.19 -5.52
C PHE A 203 16.66 -3.33 -6.11
N ALA A 204 16.08 -2.26 -6.66
CA ALA A 204 14.78 -2.29 -7.31
C ALA A 204 14.78 -3.21 -8.55
N ILE A 205 15.80 -3.12 -9.41
CA ILE A 205 15.91 -3.97 -10.61
C ILE A 205 16.06 -5.44 -10.22
N CYS A 206 16.97 -5.76 -9.30
CA CYS A 206 17.16 -7.16 -8.86
C CYS A 206 15.89 -7.72 -8.22
N THR A 207 15.23 -6.93 -7.37
CA THR A 207 13.94 -7.29 -6.76
C THR A 207 12.89 -7.54 -7.82
N MET A 208 12.76 -6.66 -8.82
CA MET A 208 11.79 -6.79 -9.90
C MET A 208 12.00 -8.10 -10.66
N VAL A 209 13.23 -8.41 -11.06
CA VAL A 209 13.55 -9.64 -11.79
C VAL A 209 13.15 -10.88 -10.99
N ILE A 210 13.51 -10.93 -9.71
CA ILE A 210 13.18 -12.08 -8.83
C ILE A 210 11.68 -12.17 -8.61
N ALA A 211 11.02 -11.06 -8.26
CA ALA A 211 9.60 -11.01 -7.98
C ALA A 211 8.76 -11.39 -9.21
N VAL A 212 9.13 -10.93 -10.41
CA VAL A 212 8.46 -11.31 -11.66
C VAL A 212 8.66 -12.79 -11.92
N THR A 213 9.89 -13.28 -11.86
CA THR A 213 10.20 -14.69 -12.15
C THR A 213 9.46 -15.63 -11.20
N VAL A 214 9.59 -15.41 -9.88
CA VAL A 214 8.94 -16.24 -8.86
C VAL A 214 7.42 -16.08 -8.92
N GLY A 215 6.93 -14.84 -9.03
CA GLY A 215 5.50 -14.54 -9.08
C GLY A 215 4.80 -15.18 -10.27
N THR A 216 5.41 -15.15 -11.47
CA THR A 216 4.85 -15.80 -12.66
C THR A 216 4.86 -17.32 -12.54
N ILE A 217 5.90 -17.93 -11.97
CA ILE A 217 5.95 -19.39 -11.72
C ILE A 217 4.82 -19.80 -10.77
N VAL A 218 4.65 -19.07 -9.66
CA VAL A 218 3.61 -19.35 -8.67
C VAL A 218 2.21 -19.12 -9.27
N ALA A 219 2.00 -18.03 -10.01
CA ALA A 219 0.73 -17.75 -10.68
C ALA A 219 0.36 -18.86 -11.68
N TYR A 220 1.32 -19.34 -12.47
CA TYR A 220 1.13 -20.46 -13.40
C TYR A 220 0.72 -21.75 -12.68
N TYR A 221 1.35 -22.06 -11.54
CA TYR A 221 0.99 -23.22 -10.73
C TYR A 221 -0.41 -23.09 -10.13
N LEU A 222 -0.74 -21.91 -9.58
CA LEU A 222 -2.03 -21.67 -8.95
C LEU A 222 -3.19 -21.71 -9.95
N ALA A 223 -2.98 -21.20 -11.16
CA ALA A 223 -3.96 -21.24 -12.26
C ALA A 223 -4.33 -22.68 -12.69
N ARG A 224 -3.44 -23.66 -12.44
CA ARG A 224 -3.65 -25.08 -12.79
C ARG A 224 -4.11 -25.95 -11.62
N SER A 225 -4.01 -25.47 -10.38
CA SER A 225 -4.37 -26.24 -9.20
C SER A 225 -5.88 -26.47 -9.12
N GLN A 226 -6.29 -27.74 -8.91
CA GLN A 226 -7.67 -28.12 -8.65
C GLN A 226 -8.27 -27.27 -7.51
N ARG A 227 -9.55 -26.90 -7.67
CA ARG A 227 -10.27 -25.85 -6.92
C ARG A 227 -10.25 -26.02 -5.38
N GLN A 228 -9.99 -27.23 -4.89
CA GLN A 228 -10.03 -27.56 -3.46
C GLN A 228 -8.76 -27.14 -2.69
N ASN A 229 -7.58 -27.13 -3.32
CA ASN A 229 -6.31 -26.74 -2.67
C ASN A 229 -5.83 -25.33 -3.05
N ALA A 230 -6.42 -24.72 -4.09
CA ALA A 230 -6.00 -23.41 -4.59
C ALA A 230 -6.14 -22.30 -3.53
N GLY A 231 -7.18 -22.33 -2.69
CA GLY A 231 -7.40 -21.28 -1.68
C GLY A 231 -6.34 -21.24 -0.58
N VAL A 232 -5.87 -22.41 -0.12
CA VAL A 232 -4.82 -22.49 0.91
C VAL A 232 -3.46 -22.11 0.33
N LEU A 233 -3.15 -22.57 -0.88
CA LEU A 233 -1.92 -22.20 -1.56
C LEU A 233 -1.87 -20.70 -1.86
N ASP A 234 -2.96 -20.09 -2.33
CA ASP A 234 -3.07 -18.63 -2.53
C ASP A 234 -2.77 -17.89 -1.23
N ALA A 235 -3.35 -18.33 -0.11
CA ALA A 235 -3.13 -17.71 1.20
C ALA A 235 -1.67 -17.79 1.67
N ILE A 236 -1.00 -18.93 1.50
CA ILE A 236 0.42 -19.10 1.86
C ILE A 236 1.30 -18.18 1.01
N PHE A 237 1.08 -18.13 -0.30
CA PHE A 237 1.86 -17.27 -1.18
C PHE A 237 1.54 -15.78 -0.97
N MET A 238 0.36 -15.42 -0.49
CA MET A 238 -0.01 -14.05 -0.13
C MET A 238 0.43 -13.66 1.29
N MET A 239 0.80 -14.62 2.14
CA MET A 239 1.11 -14.39 3.56
C MET A 239 2.14 -13.27 3.78
N PRO A 240 3.24 -13.16 3.01
CA PRO A 240 4.21 -12.08 3.21
C PRO A 240 3.67 -10.68 2.99
N LEU A 241 2.57 -10.50 2.25
CA LEU A 241 1.92 -9.20 2.07
C LEU A 241 1.33 -8.67 3.39
N GLY A 242 0.95 -9.58 4.30
CA GLY A 242 0.51 -9.23 5.65
C GLY A 242 1.66 -9.05 6.64
N VAL A 243 2.91 -9.33 6.27
CA VAL A 243 4.04 -9.11 7.17
C VAL A 243 4.57 -7.69 6.93
N SER A 244 4.66 -6.90 7.99
CA SER A 244 5.27 -5.58 7.91
C SER A 244 6.72 -5.65 7.45
N ALA A 245 7.16 -4.62 6.72
CA ALA A 245 8.56 -4.43 6.35
C ALA A 245 9.50 -4.44 7.58
N VAL A 246 9.07 -3.91 8.73
CA VAL A 246 9.85 -3.88 9.96
C VAL A 246 10.05 -5.28 10.52
N ILE A 247 8.96 -6.04 10.67
CA ILE A 247 8.98 -7.43 11.14
C ILE A 247 9.81 -8.28 10.19
N MET A 248 9.63 -8.11 8.88
CA MET A 248 10.39 -8.86 7.90
C MET A 248 11.88 -8.54 8.00
N GLY A 249 12.25 -7.26 8.12
CA GLY A 249 13.63 -6.82 8.29
C GLY A 249 14.30 -7.43 9.52
N PHE A 250 13.66 -7.36 10.70
CA PHE A 250 14.19 -8.01 11.90
C PHE A 250 14.17 -9.53 11.82
N GLY A 251 13.13 -10.11 11.22
CA GLY A 251 13.05 -11.55 10.97
C GLY A 251 14.23 -12.05 10.14
N PHE A 252 14.61 -11.31 9.08
CA PHE A 252 15.82 -11.61 8.30
C PHE A 252 17.10 -11.44 9.12
N LEU A 253 17.22 -10.38 9.92
CA LEU A 253 18.41 -10.18 10.77
C LEU A 253 18.58 -11.30 11.80
N ILE A 254 17.48 -11.73 12.44
CA ILE A 254 17.48 -12.78 13.47
C ILE A 254 17.69 -14.17 12.82
N ALA A 255 17.05 -14.44 11.68
CA ALA A 255 17.13 -15.74 11.02
C ALA A 255 18.50 -16.01 10.38
N PHE A 256 19.17 -14.97 9.88
CA PHE A 256 20.47 -15.05 9.21
C PHE A 256 21.62 -14.59 10.12
N ASP A 257 21.49 -14.82 11.44
CA ASP A 257 22.42 -14.35 12.48
C ASP A 257 23.64 -15.27 12.71
N GLN A 258 23.63 -16.50 12.17
CA GLN A 258 24.68 -17.50 12.40
C GLN A 258 25.23 -18.09 11.09
N PRO A 259 26.55 -18.40 11.01
CA PRO A 259 27.11 -19.15 9.89
C PRO A 259 26.45 -20.54 9.78
N PRO A 260 26.30 -21.12 8.57
CA PRO A 260 26.91 -20.75 7.29
C PRO A 260 26.16 -19.69 6.46
N MET A 261 24.98 -19.26 6.91
CA MET A 261 24.11 -18.33 6.18
C MET A 261 24.12 -16.92 6.79
N ASP A 262 25.29 -16.40 7.17
CA ASP A 262 25.39 -15.02 7.65
C ASP A 262 25.32 -14.04 6.45
N LEU A 263 24.12 -13.54 6.20
CA LEU A 263 23.84 -12.59 5.11
C LEU A 263 23.69 -11.15 5.60
N ARG A 264 23.93 -10.87 6.89
CA ARG A 264 23.68 -9.54 7.49
C ARG A 264 24.51 -8.44 6.85
N ALA A 265 25.75 -8.76 6.45
CA ALA A 265 26.65 -7.83 5.76
C ALA A 265 26.46 -7.79 4.23
N SER A 266 25.60 -8.65 3.67
CA SER A 266 25.42 -8.78 2.23
C SER A 266 24.20 -8.00 1.74
N TRP A 267 24.36 -7.30 0.61
CA TRP A 267 23.24 -6.64 -0.08
C TRP A 267 22.15 -7.62 -0.56
N THR A 268 22.45 -8.92 -0.62
CA THR A 268 21.50 -9.96 -1.03
C THR A 268 20.31 -10.07 -0.09
N ILE A 269 20.49 -9.84 1.22
CA ILE A 269 19.40 -9.92 2.19
C ILE A 269 18.33 -8.86 1.91
N LEU A 270 18.74 -7.67 1.48
CA LEU A 270 17.83 -6.59 1.09
C LEU A 270 17.01 -6.98 -0.12
N VAL A 271 17.63 -7.52 -1.16
CA VAL A 271 16.94 -7.93 -2.39
C VAL A 271 15.96 -9.07 -2.11
N ILE A 272 16.34 -10.06 -1.31
CA ILE A 272 15.45 -11.16 -0.93
C ILE A 272 14.23 -10.64 -0.15
N ALA A 273 14.47 -9.78 0.85
CA ALA A 273 13.39 -9.19 1.65
C ALA A 273 12.42 -8.37 0.78
N HIS A 274 12.93 -7.49 -0.09
CA HIS A 274 12.09 -6.72 -1.00
C HIS A 274 11.33 -7.63 -1.99
N SER A 275 11.96 -8.72 -2.46
CA SER A 275 11.33 -9.67 -3.38
C SER A 275 10.17 -10.39 -2.72
N LEU A 276 10.31 -10.74 -1.44
CA LEU A 276 9.27 -11.40 -0.63
C LEU A 276 8.01 -10.52 -0.49
N ILE A 277 8.18 -9.20 -0.37
CA ILE A 277 7.07 -8.24 -0.35
C ILE A 277 6.45 -8.06 -1.75
N ALA A 278 7.27 -8.09 -2.80
CA ALA A 278 6.85 -7.70 -4.15
C ALA A 278 6.16 -8.82 -4.95
N TYR A 279 6.57 -10.09 -4.80
CA TYR A 279 6.05 -11.18 -5.63
C TYR A 279 4.52 -11.42 -5.51
N PRO A 280 3.85 -11.22 -4.35
CA PRO A 280 2.39 -11.41 -4.26
C PRO A 280 1.62 -10.43 -5.17
N PHE A 281 2.14 -9.22 -5.37
CA PHE A 281 1.55 -8.27 -6.31
C PHE A 281 1.64 -8.78 -7.75
N VAL A 282 2.76 -9.39 -8.13
CA VAL A 282 2.94 -10.03 -9.45
C VAL A 282 1.93 -11.16 -9.62
N ILE A 283 1.75 -12.03 -8.60
CA ILE A 283 0.77 -13.12 -8.65
C ILE A 283 -0.63 -12.59 -8.97
N ARG A 284 -1.10 -11.55 -8.24
CA ARG A 284 -2.43 -10.94 -8.47
C ARG A 284 -2.58 -10.21 -9.79
N SER A 285 -1.49 -9.74 -10.39
CA SER A 285 -1.51 -9.06 -11.70
C SER A 285 -1.51 -10.04 -12.87
N VAL A 286 -0.96 -11.24 -12.69
CA VAL A 286 -0.86 -12.28 -13.73
C VAL A 286 -2.09 -13.20 -13.75
N LEU A 287 -2.70 -13.47 -12.59
CA LEU A 287 -3.95 -14.23 -12.45
C LEU A 287 -5.16 -13.42 -12.94
#